data_AF-F4BW69-F1
#
_entry.id   AF-F4BW69-F1
#
_cell.length_a   1.000
_cell.length_b   1.000
_cell.length_c   1.000
_cell.angle_alpha   90.00
_cell.angle_beta   90.00
_cell.angle_gamma   90.00
#
_symmetry.space_group_name_H-M   'P 1'
#
loop_
_entity.id
_entity.type
_entity.pdbx_description
1 polymer ?
#
loop_
_entity_poly.entity_id
_entity_poly.type
_entity_poly.pdbx_seq_one_letter_code
_entity_poly.pdbx_strand_id
1 'polypeptide(L)'
;MIFPDNYKFVGIKDREERGGPIYFSTRYLISRDGPSLYAVKSIGEGFMREVQDLELIASGQEIAFYPERVDTRNRTLLIDLAYEICREGRANTVVFQGPDEHITFVKDPDPGQVLKIEVMDVSPPDPPWLICTLQGLEDCGVLGDLMVRFVPRILNLERFYCPSVYYPCRAGGLGRSLDCDPVVHERPRIVGCEVSREIFLANNPGKEHEFINVCPIHCREREFQPQGPFITRCCRSERRGRTEKCGQPGIVVHWGDGAWEIAEAVRCLVKDLRG
;
A
#
# COMPACT_ATOMS: atom_id res chain seq x y z
N MET A 1 -5.95 -15.39 11.82
CA MET A 1 -6.66 -15.10 10.56
C MET A 1 -6.53 -16.26 9.58
N ILE A 2 -7.65 -16.76 9.03
CA ILE A 2 -7.68 -17.61 7.84
C ILE A 2 -8.29 -16.79 6.71
N PHE A 3 -7.51 -16.55 5.66
CA PHE A 3 -7.94 -15.77 4.51
C PHE A 3 -7.31 -16.38 3.25
N PRO A 4 -8.10 -17.10 2.41
CA PRO A 4 -7.59 -17.73 1.20
C PRO A 4 -6.79 -16.77 0.31
N ASP A 5 -5.66 -17.22 -0.23
CA ASP A 5 -4.83 -16.41 -1.13
C ASP A 5 -5.57 -16.04 -2.43
N ASN A 6 -6.54 -16.87 -2.82
CA ASN A 6 -7.34 -16.66 -4.00
C ASN A 6 -8.73 -17.31 -3.84
N TYR A 7 -9.77 -16.65 -4.36
CA TYR A 7 -11.15 -17.15 -4.34
C TYR A 7 -11.31 -18.50 -5.03
N LYS A 8 -10.43 -18.89 -5.97
CA LYS A 8 -10.45 -20.21 -6.62
C LYS A 8 -10.27 -21.40 -5.66
N PHE A 9 -9.79 -21.12 -4.44
CA PHE A 9 -9.65 -22.11 -3.39
C PHE A 9 -10.91 -22.28 -2.55
N VAL A 10 -11.96 -21.48 -2.80
CA VAL A 10 -13.22 -21.48 -2.08
C VAL A 10 -14.31 -22.06 -2.98
N GLY A 11 -14.84 -23.21 -2.59
CA GLY A 11 -16.04 -23.80 -3.18
C GLY A 11 -17.29 -23.34 -2.43
N ILE A 12 -18.42 -23.28 -3.13
CA ILE A 12 -19.71 -22.94 -2.56
C ILE A 12 -20.69 -24.04 -2.90
N LYS A 13 -21.50 -24.45 -1.92
CA LYS A 13 -22.69 -25.28 -2.12
C LYS A 13 -23.86 -24.64 -1.38
N ASP A 14 -25.07 -24.86 -1.88
CA ASP A 14 -26.27 -24.42 -1.15
C ASP A 14 -26.49 -25.27 0.10
N ARG A 15 -26.23 -26.58 0.02
CA ARG A 15 -26.34 -27.52 1.15
C ARG A 15 -25.08 -28.34 1.32
N GLU A 16 -24.84 -28.80 2.55
CA GLU A 16 -23.78 -29.76 2.85
C GLU A 16 -24.12 -31.13 2.22
N GLU A 17 -23.48 -31.44 1.10
CA GLU A 17 -23.52 -32.76 0.47
C GLU A 17 -22.15 -33.42 0.61
N ARG A 18 -22.03 -34.31 1.60
CA ARG A 18 -20.83 -35.13 1.81
C ARG A 18 -20.65 -36.11 0.65
N GLY A 19 -19.41 -36.22 0.15
CA GLY A 19 -19.05 -37.10 -0.97
C GLY A 19 -19.32 -36.54 -2.38
N GLY A 20 -20.00 -35.40 -2.52
CA GLY A 20 -20.18 -34.77 -3.84
C GLY A 20 -18.87 -34.18 -4.39
N PRO A 21 -18.64 -34.23 -5.71
CA PRO A 21 -17.36 -33.81 -6.30
C PRO A 21 -17.12 -32.30 -6.10
N ILE A 22 -15.86 -31.92 -5.92
CA ILE A 22 -15.38 -30.53 -5.82
C ILE A 22 -14.31 -30.23 -6.86
N TYR A 23 -14.08 -28.96 -7.17
CA TYR A 23 -12.97 -28.59 -8.03
C TYR A 23 -11.63 -28.95 -7.38
N PHE A 24 -10.66 -29.34 -8.20
CA PHE A 24 -9.33 -29.78 -7.75
C PHE A 24 -8.58 -28.73 -6.92
N SER A 25 -8.89 -27.45 -7.08
CA SER A 25 -8.30 -26.35 -6.33
C SER A 25 -9.00 -26.06 -5.01
N THR A 26 -10.21 -26.57 -4.78
CA THR A 26 -11.00 -26.27 -3.58
C THR A 26 -10.27 -26.74 -2.32
N ARG A 27 -9.95 -25.78 -1.45
CA ARG A 27 -9.37 -25.99 -0.11
C ARG A 27 -10.35 -25.67 1.01
N TYR A 28 -11.34 -24.82 0.70
CA TYR A 28 -12.38 -24.42 1.63
C TYR A 28 -13.74 -24.58 0.98
N LEU A 29 -14.76 -24.97 1.75
CA LEU A 29 -16.12 -25.13 1.28
C LEU A 29 -17.07 -24.34 2.18
N ILE A 30 -17.91 -23.50 1.57
CA ILE A 30 -18.98 -22.76 2.25
C ILE A 30 -20.32 -23.42 1.89
N SER A 31 -21.07 -23.85 2.90
CA SER A 31 -22.49 -24.21 2.79
C SER A 31 -23.34 -23.00 3.16
N ARG A 32 -24.31 -22.62 2.32
CA ARG A 32 -25.18 -21.44 2.56
C ARG A 32 -26.38 -21.75 3.47
N ASP A 33 -27.05 -22.88 3.26
CA ASP A 33 -28.14 -23.34 4.12
C ASP A 33 -27.53 -23.87 5.43
N GLY A 34 -27.88 -23.23 6.55
CA GLY A 34 -27.22 -23.48 7.83
C GLY A 34 -25.72 -23.17 7.74
N PRO A 35 -25.33 -21.88 7.66
CA PRO A 35 -24.00 -21.45 7.26
C PRO A 35 -22.89 -22.25 7.92
N SER A 36 -22.04 -22.88 7.13
CA SER A 36 -20.92 -23.68 7.63
C SER A 36 -19.72 -23.50 6.71
N LEU A 37 -18.54 -23.36 7.31
CA LEU A 37 -17.27 -23.23 6.62
C LEU A 37 -16.40 -24.45 6.97
N TYR A 38 -15.87 -25.11 5.94
CA TYR A 38 -15.03 -26.29 6.08
C TYR A 38 -13.66 -26.10 5.44
N ALA A 39 -12.62 -26.66 6.03
CA ALA A 39 -11.41 -27.05 5.30
C ALA A 39 -11.65 -28.39 4.61
N VAL A 40 -11.17 -28.53 3.38
CA VAL A 40 -11.44 -29.69 2.53
C VAL A 40 -10.16 -30.40 2.17
N LYS A 41 -10.15 -31.73 2.33
CA LYS A 41 -9.16 -32.61 1.69
C LYS A 41 -9.87 -33.41 0.60
N SER A 42 -9.28 -33.43 -0.59
CA SER A 42 -9.82 -34.15 -1.74
C SER A 42 -8.83 -35.18 -2.27
N ILE A 43 -9.37 -36.23 -2.89
CA ILE A 43 -8.61 -37.33 -3.50
C ILE A 43 -9.02 -37.53 -4.95
N GLY A 44 -8.13 -38.16 -5.73
CA GLY A 44 -8.33 -38.45 -7.14
C GLY A 44 -7.62 -37.49 -8.08
N GLU A 45 -7.79 -37.74 -9.38
CA GLU A 45 -7.16 -37.01 -10.47
C GLU A 45 -8.19 -36.26 -11.32
N GLY A 46 -7.73 -35.32 -12.15
CA GLY A 46 -8.60 -34.49 -12.98
C GLY A 46 -9.16 -33.25 -12.29
N PHE A 47 -10.12 -32.59 -12.95
CA PHE A 47 -10.69 -31.30 -12.52
C PHE A 47 -11.68 -31.43 -11.35
N MET A 48 -12.39 -32.55 -11.29
CA MET A 48 -13.37 -32.85 -10.25
C MET A 48 -12.80 -33.95 -9.37
N ARG A 49 -12.77 -33.72 -8.06
CA ARG A 49 -12.21 -34.63 -7.06
C ARG A 49 -13.24 -34.99 -6.02
N GLU A 50 -13.11 -36.18 -5.46
CA GLU A 50 -13.97 -36.61 -4.36
C GLU A 50 -13.50 -35.98 -3.05
N VAL A 51 -14.46 -35.56 -2.23
CA VAL A 51 -14.19 -35.06 -0.88
C VAL A 51 -13.84 -36.23 0.03
N GLN A 52 -12.59 -36.30 0.47
CA GLN A 52 -12.12 -37.32 1.40
C GLN A 52 -12.48 -36.95 2.86
N ASP A 53 -12.33 -35.67 3.20
CA ASP A 53 -12.45 -35.18 4.58
C ASP A 53 -12.94 -33.73 4.59
N LEU A 54 -13.76 -33.41 5.61
CA LEU A 54 -14.28 -32.07 5.88
C LEU A 54 -14.04 -31.74 7.35
N GLU A 55 -13.24 -30.71 7.59
CA GLU A 55 -12.95 -30.20 8.93
C GLU A 55 -13.73 -28.89 9.13
N LEU A 56 -14.64 -28.85 10.12
CA LEU A 56 -15.45 -27.68 10.41
C LEU A 56 -14.59 -26.56 11.00
N ILE A 57 -14.65 -25.36 10.40
CA ILE A 57 -13.92 -24.16 10.83
C ILE A 57 -14.84 -23.17 11.57
N ALA A 58 -16.06 -22.97 11.06
CA ALA A 58 -17.04 -22.06 11.63
C ALA A 58 -18.46 -22.47 11.23
N SER A 59 -19.46 -22.14 12.04
CA SER A 59 -20.87 -22.44 11.74
C SER A 59 -21.86 -21.43 12.31
N GLY A 60 -23.06 -21.38 11.73
CA GLY A 60 -24.21 -20.64 12.25
C GLY A 60 -23.90 -19.16 12.48
N GLN A 61 -24.03 -18.72 13.74
CA GLN A 61 -23.83 -17.31 14.14
C GLN A 61 -22.38 -16.83 14.06
N GLU A 62 -21.41 -17.74 13.89
CA GLU A 62 -20.01 -17.38 13.69
C GLU A 62 -19.74 -16.82 12.29
N ILE A 63 -20.66 -17.03 11.34
CA ILE A 63 -20.53 -16.63 9.95
C ILE A 63 -21.51 -15.50 9.63
N ALA A 64 -20.98 -14.39 9.13
CA ALA A 64 -21.76 -13.30 8.53
C ALA A 64 -21.51 -13.24 7.01
N PHE A 65 -22.54 -12.92 6.24
CA PHE A 65 -22.40 -12.61 4.82
C PHE A 65 -22.45 -11.10 4.64
N TYR A 66 -21.41 -10.53 4.03
CA TYR A 66 -21.37 -9.12 3.71
C TYR A 66 -22.43 -8.81 2.63
N PRO A 67 -23.33 -7.82 2.84
CA PRO A 67 -24.48 -7.63 1.97
C PRO A 67 -24.13 -7.02 0.61
N GLU A 68 -23.03 -6.28 0.52
CA GLU A 68 -22.62 -5.58 -0.71
C GLU A 68 -21.57 -6.37 -1.48
N ARG A 69 -21.50 -6.11 -2.80
CA ARG A 69 -20.44 -6.66 -3.64
C ARG A 69 -19.17 -5.83 -3.49
N VAL A 70 -18.04 -6.47 -3.31
CA VAL A 70 -16.74 -5.83 -3.07
C VAL A 70 -15.66 -6.42 -3.97
N ASP A 71 -14.58 -5.69 -4.22
CA ASP A 71 -13.41 -6.27 -4.87
C ASP A 71 -12.79 -7.34 -3.96
N THR A 72 -13.02 -8.62 -4.29
CA THR A 72 -12.54 -9.75 -3.52
C THR A 72 -11.02 -9.95 -3.62
N ARG A 73 -10.34 -9.18 -4.47
CA ARG A 73 -8.87 -9.14 -4.53
C ARG A 73 -8.28 -8.09 -3.60
N ASN A 74 -9.05 -7.10 -3.14
CA ASN A 74 -8.57 -6.09 -2.21
C ASN A 74 -8.50 -6.64 -0.78
N ARG A 75 -7.38 -7.28 -0.45
CA ARG A 75 -7.18 -7.99 0.81
C ARG A 75 -7.25 -7.05 2.01
N THR A 76 -6.67 -5.85 1.92
CA THR A 76 -6.71 -4.87 3.02
C THR A 76 -8.15 -4.46 3.33
N LEU A 77 -8.94 -4.14 2.29
CA LEU A 77 -10.35 -3.78 2.44
C LEU A 77 -11.15 -4.92 3.10
N LEU A 78 -10.99 -6.16 2.65
CA LEU A 78 -11.74 -7.28 3.21
C LEU A 78 -11.40 -7.53 4.68
N ILE A 79 -10.13 -7.36 5.07
CA ILE A 79 -9.70 -7.48 6.46
C ILE A 79 -10.35 -6.40 7.32
N ASP A 80 -10.35 -5.15 6.86
CA ASP A 80 -10.94 -4.02 7.59
C ASP A 80 -12.45 -4.20 7.76
N LEU A 81 -13.18 -4.52 6.68
CA LEU A 81 -14.61 -4.77 6.72
C LEU A 81 -14.94 -5.94 7.65
N ALA A 82 -14.21 -7.04 7.54
CA ALA A 82 -14.42 -8.21 8.39
C ALA A 82 -14.17 -7.88 9.86
N TYR A 83 -13.10 -7.13 10.16
CA TYR A 83 -12.75 -6.74 11.51
C TYR A 83 -13.85 -5.91 12.17
N GLU A 84 -14.41 -4.93 11.45
CA GLU A 84 -15.50 -4.11 11.99
C GLU A 84 -16.75 -4.94 12.30
N ILE A 85 -17.16 -5.81 11.37
CA ILE A 85 -18.32 -6.71 11.57
C ILE A 85 -18.09 -7.67 12.74
N CYS A 86 -16.90 -8.25 12.85
CA CYS A 86 -16.55 -9.18 13.91
C CYS A 86 -16.48 -8.50 15.29
N ARG A 87 -16.16 -7.21 15.33
CA ARG A 87 -16.09 -6.44 16.59
C ARG A 87 -17.47 -6.12 17.17
N GLU A 88 -18.47 -5.93 16.32
CA GLU A 88 -19.83 -5.54 16.70
C GLU A 88 -20.75 -6.75 16.95
N GLY A 89 -20.41 -7.90 16.37
CA GLY A 89 -21.26 -9.09 16.35
C GLY A 89 -20.70 -10.30 17.09
N ARG A 90 -21.40 -11.43 16.94
CA ARG A 90 -20.92 -12.76 17.35
C ARG A 90 -20.16 -13.48 16.24
N ALA A 91 -20.11 -12.90 15.04
CA ALA A 91 -19.42 -13.46 13.90
C ALA A 91 -17.91 -13.33 14.09
N ASN A 92 -17.17 -14.39 13.79
CA ASN A 92 -15.72 -14.37 13.67
C ASN A 92 -15.27 -14.66 12.23
N THR A 93 -16.22 -14.87 11.32
CA THR A 93 -16.02 -15.15 9.90
C THR A 93 -16.92 -14.25 9.07
N VAL A 94 -16.36 -13.56 8.08
CA VAL A 94 -17.14 -12.78 7.12
C VAL A 94 -16.91 -13.31 5.72
N VAL A 95 -18.01 -13.62 5.02
CA VAL A 95 -18.05 -14.09 3.65
C VAL A 95 -18.35 -12.91 2.73
N PHE A 96 -17.54 -12.74 1.70
CA PHE A 96 -17.63 -11.64 0.74
C PHE A 96 -17.92 -12.17 -0.66
N GLN A 97 -18.72 -11.43 -1.43
CA GLN A 97 -19.03 -11.74 -2.82
C GLN A 97 -18.50 -10.64 -3.75
N GLY A 98 -17.86 -11.06 -4.85
CA GLY A 98 -17.38 -10.19 -5.90
C GLY A 98 -18.45 -9.80 -6.93
N PRO A 99 -18.16 -8.81 -7.80
CA PRO A 99 -19.03 -8.43 -8.91
C PRO A 99 -19.40 -9.58 -9.86
N ASP A 100 -18.51 -10.55 -10.01
CA ASP A 100 -18.62 -11.75 -10.83
C ASP A 100 -19.01 -13.00 -10.01
N GLU A 101 -19.56 -12.77 -8.81
CA GLU A 101 -20.08 -13.79 -7.88
C GLU A 101 -19.03 -14.72 -7.28
N HIS A 102 -17.73 -14.52 -7.55
CA HIS A 102 -16.68 -15.21 -6.80
C HIS A 102 -16.79 -14.88 -5.30
N ILE A 103 -16.67 -15.90 -4.47
CA ILE A 103 -16.76 -15.77 -3.02
C ILE A 103 -15.38 -15.99 -2.40
N THR A 104 -15.10 -15.22 -1.37
CA THR A 104 -14.00 -15.46 -0.44
C THR A 104 -14.47 -15.20 0.98
N PHE A 105 -13.63 -15.46 1.97
CA PHE A 105 -13.95 -15.18 3.37
C PHE A 105 -12.72 -14.72 4.14
N VAL A 106 -12.97 -14.07 5.27
CA VAL A 106 -11.96 -13.75 6.28
C VAL A 106 -12.45 -14.29 7.63
N LYS A 107 -11.71 -15.23 8.21
CA LYS A 107 -11.92 -15.79 9.56
C LYS A 107 -10.90 -15.20 10.50
N ASP A 108 -11.33 -14.79 11.70
CA ASP A 108 -10.52 -14.13 12.73
C ASP A 108 -9.69 -12.98 12.14
N PRO A 109 -10.35 -11.94 11.59
CA PRO A 109 -9.68 -10.84 10.92
C PRO A 109 -8.70 -10.15 11.87
N ASP A 110 -7.50 -9.89 11.36
CA ASP A 110 -6.41 -9.27 12.13
C ASP A 110 -5.79 -8.12 11.31
N PRO A 111 -6.25 -6.88 11.52
CA PRO A 111 -5.67 -5.70 10.89
C PRO A 111 -4.18 -5.50 11.20
N GLY A 112 -3.65 -6.14 12.24
CA GLY A 112 -2.23 -6.15 12.58
C GLY A 112 -1.35 -6.85 11.53
N GLN A 113 -1.93 -7.71 10.68
CA GLN A 113 -1.20 -8.38 9.59
C GLN A 113 -1.07 -7.53 8.32
N VAL A 114 -1.81 -6.42 8.22
CA VAL A 114 -1.70 -5.49 7.10
C VAL A 114 -0.37 -4.75 7.19
N LEU A 115 0.45 -4.89 6.16
CA LEU A 115 1.77 -4.29 6.12
C LEU A 115 1.65 -2.78 5.90
N LYS A 116 2.10 -2.00 6.88
CA LYS A 116 2.16 -0.54 6.77
C LYS A 116 3.42 -0.11 6.03
N ILE A 117 3.26 0.69 4.97
CA ILE A 117 4.36 1.28 4.21
C ILE A 117 4.27 2.80 4.37
N GLU A 118 5.31 3.41 4.93
CA GLU A 118 5.40 4.87 5.08
C GLU A 118 5.70 5.53 3.73
N VAL A 119 4.91 6.54 3.36
CA VAL A 119 5.09 7.31 2.13
C VAL A 119 5.70 8.65 2.46
N MET A 120 7.02 8.76 2.26
CA MET A 120 7.77 9.98 2.52
C MET A 120 7.75 10.86 1.27
N ASP A 121 7.06 12.00 1.34
CA ASP A 121 6.98 12.97 0.24
C ASP A 121 6.95 14.42 0.77
N VAL A 122 7.15 15.39 -0.12
CA VAL A 122 7.08 16.82 0.20
C VAL A 122 5.78 17.43 -0.29
N SER A 123 5.24 18.39 0.47
CA SER A 123 4.14 19.26 0.03
C SER A 123 4.64 20.71 0.02
N PRO A 124 4.18 21.57 -0.89
CA PRO A 124 3.26 21.34 -2.02
C PRO A 124 3.88 20.57 -3.21
N PRO A 125 3.04 20.02 -4.13
CA PRO A 125 1.56 20.11 -4.14
C PRO A 125 0.89 19.31 -3.02
N ASP A 126 -0.39 19.61 -2.75
CA ASP A 126 -1.23 18.89 -1.79
C ASP A 126 -2.47 18.29 -2.50
N PRO A 127 -2.69 16.97 -2.47
CA PRO A 127 -1.80 15.95 -1.90
C PRO A 127 -0.48 15.85 -2.67
N PRO A 128 0.63 15.45 -2.00
CA PRO A 128 1.88 15.12 -2.67
C PRO A 128 1.69 14.05 -3.74
N TRP A 129 2.48 14.17 -4.82
CA TRP A 129 2.26 13.37 -6.02
C TRP A 129 2.43 11.86 -5.77
N LEU A 130 3.37 11.41 -4.93
CA LEU A 130 3.52 9.98 -4.66
C LEU A 130 2.30 9.42 -3.94
N ILE A 131 1.77 10.19 -3.00
CA ILE A 131 0.55 9.84 -2.25
C ILE A 131 -0.64 9.74 -3.20
N CYS A 132 -0.82 10.74 -4.07
CA CYS A 132 -1.89 10.74 -5.06
C CYS A 132 -1.78 9.52 -6.02
N THR A 133 -0.56 9.19 -6.45
CA THR A 133 -0.33 8.06 -7.36
C THR A 133 -0.60 6.71 -6.68
N LEU A 134 -0.16 6.53 -5.43
CA LEU A 134 -0.41 5.31 -4.67
C LEU A 134 -1.90 5.12 -4.37
N GLN A 135 -2.61 6.20 -4.01
CA GLN A 135 -4.07 6.15 -3.84
C GLN A 135 -4.77 5.70 -5.13
N GLY A 136 -4.39 6.28 -6.28
CA GLY A 136 -4.95 5.86 -7.56
C GLY A 136 -4.69 4.39 -7.91
N LEU A 137 -3.51 3.87 -7.54
CA LEU A 137 -3.18 2.45 -7.71
C LEU A 137 -4.02 1.55 -6.79
N GLU A 138 -4.28 1.97 -5.55
CA GLU A 138 -5.19 1.26 -4.63
C GLU A 138 -6.63 1.28 -5.13
N ASP A 139 -7.13 2.44 -5.56
CA ASP A 139 -8.51 2.62 -6.06
C ASP A 139 -8.77 1.78 -7.32
N CYS A 140 -7.74 1.59 -8.16
CA CYS A 140 -7.79 0.72 -9.33
C CYS A 140 -7.56 -0.77 -9.02
N GLY A 141 -7.41 -1.16 -7.75
CA GLY A 141 -7.19 -2.54 -7.33
C GLY A 141 -5.82 -3.11 -7.71
N VAL A 142 -4.89 -2.28 -8.21
CA VAL A 142 -3.58 -2.72 -8.71
C VAL A 142 -2.70 -3.29 -7.59
N LEU A 143 -2.94 -2.88 -6.35
CA LEU A 143 -2.17 -3.29 -5.18
C LEU A 143 -3.00 -4.12 -4.19
N GLY A 144 -4.24 -4.46 -4.53
CA GLY A 144 -5.19 -5.10 -3.61
C GLY A 144 -4.70 -6.45 -3.06
N ASP A 145 -3.95 -7.19 -3.87
CA ASP A 145 -3.39 -8.49 -3.48
C ASP A 145 -2.23 -8.39 -2.48
N LEU A 146 -1.64 -7.21 -2.32
CA LEU A 146 -0.45 -7.02 -1.50
C LEU A 146 -0.76 -6.90 -0.01
N MET A 147 -2.01 -6.73 0.41
CA MET A 147 -2.36 -6.57 1.83
C MET A 147 -1.46 -5.51 2.50
N VAL A 148 -1.41 -4.33 1.90
CA VAL A 148 -0.63 -3.17 2.36
C VAL A 148 -1.54 -2.02 2.76
N ARG A 149 -1.00 -1.08 3.54
CA ARG A 149 -1.61 0.22 3.81
C ARG A 149 -0.55 1.31 3.74
N PHE A 150 -0.79 2.34 2.96
CA PHE A 150 0.11 3.49 2.89
C PHE A 150 -0.12 4.46 4.04
N VAL A 151 0.97 4.92 4.66
CA VAL A 151 0.95 5.85 5.79
C VAL A 151 1.69 7.13 5.37
N PRO A 152 0.98 8.23 5.08
CA PRO A 152 1.60 9.48 4.67
C PRO A 152 2.58 10.06 5.70
N ARG A 153 3.73 10.51 5.23
CA ARG A 153 4.77 11.20 5.98
C ARG A 153 5.22 12.43 5.19
N ILE A 154 4.49 13.53 5.38
CA ILE A 154 4.57 14.70 4.50
C ILE A 154 5.38 15.82 5.16
N LEU A 155 6.47 16.24 4.53
CA LEU A 155 7.18 17.46 4.93
C LEU A 155 6.61 18.67 4.18
N ASN A 156 5.90 19.56 4.88
CA ASN A 156 5.43 20.83 4.31
C ASN A 156 6.60 21.82 4.19
N LEU A 157 6.94 22.21 2.96
CA LEU A 157 8.03 23.13 2.66
C LEU A 157 7.75 24.59 3.06
N GLU A 158 6.48 25.00 3.16
CA GLU A 158 6.08 26.36 3.56
C GLU A 158 6.64 26.76 4.93
N ARG A 159 6.84 25.77 5.82
CA ARG A 159 7.39 25.98 7.16
C ARG A 159 8.80 26.58 7.15
N PHE A 160 9.51 26.51 6.02
CA PHE A 160 10.85 27.04 5.84
C PHE A 160 10.88 28.44 5.22
N TYR A 161 9.72 29.05 5.03
CA TYR A 161 9.59 30.38 4.43
C TYR A 161 10.44 31.43 5.15
N CYS A 162 11.10 32.27 4.34
CA CYS A 162 11.64 33.55 4.77
C CYS A 162 11.65 34.53 3.58
N PRO A 163 11.83 35.85 3.84
CA PRO A 163 11.88 36.85 2.78
C PRO A 163 13.00 36.70 1.75
N SER A 164 13.96 35.79 1.94
CA SER A 164 15.05 35.50 1.00
C SER A 164 15.08 34.02 0.55
N VAL A 165 13.96 33.29 0.71
CA VAL A 165 13.85 31.87 0.34
C VAL A 165 13.73 31.67 -1.17
N TYR A 166 14.32 30.56 -1.65
CA TYR A 166 14.20 30.02 -3.00
C TYR A 166 13.97 28.50 -2.91
N TYR A 167 12.93 28.04 -3.61
CA TYR A 167 12.54 26.63 -3.70
C TYR A 167 13.02 25.99 -5.00
N PRO A 168 12.95 24.65 -5.15
CA PRO A 168 13.55 23.97 -6.30
C PRO A 168 12.85 24.27 -7.63
N CYS A 169 11.53 24.45 -7.61
CA CYS A 169 10.71 24.55 -8.81
C CYS A 169 9.47 25.43 -8.58
N ARG A 170 9.09 26.21 -9.59
CA ARG A 170 7.85 27.02 -9.59
C ARG A 170 6.58 26.19 -9.45
N ALA A 171 6.59 24.94 -9.92
CA ALA A 171 5.42 24.06 -9.88
C ALA A 171 4.88 23.81 -8.45
N GLY A 172 5.72 23.97 -7.43
CA GLY A 172 5.29 23.91 -6.03
C GLY A 172 4.46 25.13 -5.58
N GLY A 173 4.42 26.24 -6.33
CA GLY A 173 3.62 27.41 -5.97
C GLY A 173 4.11 28.18 -4.74
N LEU A 174 5.32 27.92 -4.26
CA LEU A 174 5.88 28.48 -3.01
C LEU A 174 6.51 29.89 -3.15
N GLY A 175 6.29 30.55 -4.29
CA GLY A 175 6.94 31.81 -4.63
C GLY A 175 8.24 31.61 -5.41
N ARG A 176 9.33 32.24 -4.98
CA ARG A 176 10.59 32.25 -5.73
C ARG A 176 11.21 30.87 -5.85
N SER A 177 11.72 30.58 -7.03
CA SER A 177 12.14 29.26 -7.46
C SER A 177 13.44 29.32 -8.25
N LEU A 178 14.30 28.32 -8.08
CA LEU A 178 15.60 28.26 -8.74
C LEU A 178 15.52 28.00 -10.25
N ASP A 179 14.41 27.45 -10.74
CA ASP A 179 14.18 27.15 -12.15
C ASP A 179 13.67 28.35 -12.95
N CYS A 180 13.00 29.31 -12.30
CA CYS A 180 12.37 30.45 -12.99
C CYS A 180 12.92 31.83 -12.57
N ASP A 181 13.39 31.98 -11.33
CA ASP A 181 13.68 33.30 -10.75
C ASP A 181 15.18 33.55 -10.58
N PRO A 182 15.67 34.75 -10.92
CA PRO A 182 17.04 35.14 -10.62
C PRO A 182 17.26 35.28 -9.10
N VAL A 183 18.46 34.88 -8.64
CA VAL A 183 18.82 34.97 -7.22
C VAL A 183 19.42 36.33 -6.88
N VAL A 184 18.56 37.26 -6.48
CA VAL A 184 18.93 38.67 -6.22
C VAL A 184 19.43 38.94 -4.80
N HIS A 185 19.14 38.06 -3.83
CA HIS A 185 19.53 38.28 -2.43
C HIS A 185 21.02 37.93 -2.25
N GLU A 186 21.76 38.71 -1.44
CA GLU A 186 23.18 38.46 -1.14
C GLU A 186 23.41 37.09 -0.49
N ARG A 187 22.60 36.77 0.53
CA ARG A 187 22.62 35.50 1.26
C ARG A 187 21.25 34.82 1.19
N PRO A 188 20.91 34.16 0.07
CA PRO A 188 19.63 33.49 -0.10
C PRO A 188 19.53 32.24 0.78
N ARG A 189 18.30 31.85 1.12
CA ARG A 189 18.00 30.54 1.72
C ARG A 189 17.49 29.60 0.65
N ILE A 190 18.21 28.51 0.43
CA ILE A 190 17.82 27.47 -0.52
C ILE A 190 17.15 26.33 0.25
N VAL A 191 15.87 26.09 -0.02
CA VAL A 191 15.12 24.95 0.51
C VAL A 191 15.02 23.93 -0.62
N GLY A 192 15.72 22.80 -0.50
CA GLY A 192 15.78 21.83 -1.59
C GLY A 192 16.63 20.62 -1.25
N CYS A 193 16.83 19.73 -2.21
CA CYS A 193 17.77 18.61 -2.06
C CYS A 193 19.15 19.00 -2.62
N GLU A 194 20.08 18.05 -2.65
CA GLU A 194 21.42 18.29 -3.18
C GLU A 194 21.42 18.81 -4.63
N VAL A 195 20.45 18.39 -5.45
CA VAL A 195 20.30 18.89 -6.84
C VAL A 195 19.98 20.38 -6.87
N SER A 196 19.08 20.84 -5.99
CA SER A 196 18.76 22.28 -5.88
C SER A 196 19.98 23.10 -5.50
N ARG A 197 20.81 22.58 -4.59
CA ARG A 197 22.07 23.22 -4.19
C ARG A 197 23.07 23.28 -5.35
N GLU A 198 23.20 22.21 -6.12
CA GLU A 198 24.08 22.17 -7.30
C GLU A 198 23.64 23.16 -8.38
N ILE A 199 22.33 23.22 -8.67
CA ILE A 199 21.75 24.21 -9.60
C ILE A 199 22.05 25.63 -9.12
N PHE A 200 21.85 25.90 -7.83
CA PHE A 200 22.15 27.21 -7.25
C PHE A 200 23.63 27.59 -7.43
N LEU A 201 24.54 26.69 -7.05
CA LEU A 201 25.98 26.92 -7.11
C LEU A 201 26.51 27.09 -8.54
N ALA A 202 25.96 26.34 -9.50
CA ALA A 202 26.34 26.46 -10.91
C ALA A 202 25.98 27.83 -11.49
N ASN A 203 24.82 28.38 -11.11
CA ASN A 203 24.34 29.67 -11.59
C ASN A 203 24.81 30.87 -10.75
N ASN A 204 25.32 30.63 -9.54
CA ASN A 204 25.79 31.67 -8.62
C ASN A 204 27.15 31.30 -7.99
N PRO A 205 28.24 31.20 -8.78
CA PRO A 205 29.54 30.76 -8.28
C PRO A 205 30.06 31.66 -7.16
N GLY A 206 30.52 31.05 -6.06
CA GLY A 206 31.12 31.77 -4.93
C GLY A 206 30.13 32.51 -4.02
N LYS A 207 28.82 32.45 -4.30
CA LYS A 207 27.80 33.13 -3.51
C LYS A 207 27.51 32.42 -2.19
N GLU A 208 27.58 33.15 -1.07
CA GLU A 208 27.18 32.63 0.23
C GLU A 208 25.68 32.34 0.26
N HIS A 209 25.26 31.28 0.96
CA HIS A 209 23.85 30.89 1.07
C HIS A 209 23.57 30.09 2.34
N GLU A 210 22.32 30.09 2.78
CA GLU A 210 21.79 29.09 3.70
C GLU A 210 21.21 27.91 2.91
N PHE A 211 21.36 26.69 3.41
CA PHE A 211 20.80 25.50 2.77
C PHE A 211 20.02 24.66 3.78
N ILE A 212 18.74 24.43 3.47
CA ILE A 212 17.86 23.52 4.19
C ILE A 212 17.67 22.28 3.32
N ASN A 213 18.31 21.17 3.71
CA ASN A 213 18.21 19.92 2.98
C ASN A 213 16.88 19.23 3.27
N VAL A 214 16.01 19.16 2.26
CA VAL A 214 14.72 18.45 2.31
C VAL A 214 14.73 17.13 1.52
N CYS A 215 15.90 16.58 1.21
CA CYS A 215 16.02 15.26 0.59
C CYS A 215 15.42 14.19 1.52
N PRO A 216 14.41 13.39 1.11
CA PRO A 216 13.82 12.37 1.98
C PRO A 216 14.83 11.38 2.57
N ILE A 217 15.91 11.09 1.83
CA ILE A 217 16.96 10.15 2.26
C ILE A 217 17.92 10.76 3.29
N HIS A 218 18.27 12.05 3.18
CA HIS A 218 19.30 12.66 4.04
C HIS A 218 18.74 13.64 5.08
N CYS A 219 17.49 14.06 4.93
CA CYS A 219 16.82 14.96 5.85
C CYS A 219 16.69 14.33 7.24
N ARG A 220 16.83 15.17 8.26
CA ARG A 220 16.72 14.82 9.69
C ARG A 220 15.39 15.23 10.31
N GLU A 221 14.50 15.82 9.51
CA GLU A 221 13.16 16.17 9.96
C GLU A 221 12.37 14.92 10.33
N ARG A 222 11.50 15.09 11.34
CA ARG A 222 10.76 13.99 11.95
C ARG A 222 9.93 13.22 10.92
N GLU A 223 9.31 13.94 9.99
CA GLU A 223 8.48 13.40 8.91
C GLU A 223 9.28 12.45 8.03
N PHE A 224 10.56 12.74 7.83
CA PHE A 224 11.46 11.88 7.06
C PHE A 224 12.28 10.92 7.92
N GLN A 225 11.96 10.72 9.20
CA GLN A 225 12.51 9.60 9.97
C GLN A 225 11.46 8.45 9.98
N PRO A 226 11.59 7.43 9.10
CA PRO A 226 10.64 6.33 9.05
C PRO A 226 10.78 5.42 10.27
N GLN A 227 9.65 4.87 10.74
CA GLN A 227 9.57 3.88 11.83
C GLN A 227 9.25 2.47 11.32
N GLY A 228 8.80 2.35 10.07
CA GLY A 228 8.62 1.09 9.36
C GLY A 228 9.14 1.17 7.92
N PRO A 229 8.88 0.13 7.10
CA PRO A 229 9.26 0.14 5.70
C PRO A 229 8.68 1.34 4.96
N PHE A 230 9.43 1.90 4.02
CA PHE A 230 9.03 3.15 3.37
C PHE A 230 9.23 3.18 1.86
N ILE A 231 8.49 4.08 1.22
CA ILE A 231 8.68 4.46 -0.19
C ILE A 231 8.84 5.97 -0.27
N THR A 232 9.76 6.42 -1.12
CA THR A 232 9.98 7.85 -1.38
C THR A 232 10.43 8.09 -2.81
N ARG A 233 10.56 9.36 -3.20
CA ARG A 233 10.94 9.76 -4.55
C ARG A 233 12.29 10.45 -4.59
N CYS A 234 13.04 10.24 -5.67
CA CYS A 234 14.25 10.98 -5.98
C CYS A 234 14.36 11.32 -7.47
N CYS A 235 14.83 12.52 -7.80
CA CYS A 235 15.12 12.93 -9.18
C CYS A 235 16.46 12.37 -9.70
N ARG A 236 17.28 11.77 -8.84
CA ARG A 236 18.54 11.15 -9.19
C ARG A 236 18.34 9.68 -9.51
N SER A 237 18.38 9.34 -10.79
CA SER A 237 18.15 7.98 -11.29
C SER A 237 19.05 6.92 -10.65
N GLU A 238 20.28 7.29 -10.28
CA GLU A 238 21.26 6.43 -9.63
C GLU A 238 20.87 6.05 -8.19
N ARG A 239 19.92 6.77 -7.58
CA ARG A 239 19.38 6.45 -6.25
C ARG A 239 18.10 5.63 -6.31
N ARG A 240 17.58 5.34 -7.51
CA ARG A 240 16.38 4.51 -7.70
C ARG A 240 16.67 3.08 -7.21
N GLY A 241 15.68 2.47 -6.56
CA GLY A 241 15.75 1.09 -6.07
C GLY A 241 15.84 1.01 -4.55
N ARG A 242 16.34 -0.12 -4.06
CA ARG A 242 16.37 -0.45 -2.62
C ARG A 242 17.27 0.53 -1.86
N THR A 243 16.83 0.90 -0.66
CA THR A 243 17.56 1.77 0.25
C THR A 243 17.27 1.37 1.70
N GLU A 244 18.02 1.96 2.63
CA GLU A 244 17.74 1.90 4.06
C GLU A 244 17.79 3.31 4.66
N LYS A 245 16.93 3.58 5.64
CA LYS A 245 16.99 4.80 6.46
C LYS A 245 16.46 4.51 7.86
N CYS A 246 17.16 4.97 8.90
CA CYS A 246 16.81 4.68 10.30
C CYS A 246 16.69 3.18 10.62
N GLY A 247 17.48 2.34 9.95
CA GLY A 247 17.39 0.88 10.06
C GLY A 247 16.11 0.29 9.44
N GLN A 248 15.32 1.09 8.73
CA GLN A 248 14.12 0.64 8.02
C GLN A 248 14.43 0.42 6.54
N PRO A 249 13.98 -0.71 5.95
CA PRO A 249 14.10 -0.94 4.53
C PRO A 249 13.16 0.00 3.75
N GLY A 250 13.57 0.42 2.58
CA GLY A 250 12.70 1.20 1.71
C GLY A 250 13.05 1.08 0.25
N ILE A 251 12.22 1.71 -0.57
CA ILE A 251 12.44 1.80 -2.01
C ILE A 251 12.29 3.24 -2.49
N VAL A 252 13.22 3.66 -3.34
CA VAL A 252 13.22 4.97 -3.99
C VAL A 252 12.74 4.79 -5.41
N VAL A 253 11.67 5.51 -5.77
CA VAL A 253 11.22 5.62 -7.17
C VAL A 253 11.73 6.92 -7.77
N HIS A 254 11.89 6.94 -9.10
CA HIS A 254 12.32 8.13 -9.79
C HIS A 254 11.16 9.14 -9.96
N TRP A 255 11.44 10.43 -10.05
CA TRP A 255 10.41 11.45 -10.30
C TRP A 255 9.66 11.29 -11.63
N GLY A 256 10.32 10.67 -12.60
CA GLY A 256 9.73 10.32 -13.90
C GLY A 256 9.16 8.91 -13.97
N ASP A 257 9.16 8.13 -12.88
CA ASP A 257 8.51 6.82 -12.85
C ASP A 257 6.98 7.02 -12.97
N GLY A 258 6.33 6.22 -13.79
CA GLY A 258 4.88 6.18 -13.91
C GLY A 258 4.23 5.24 -12.89
N ALA A 259 2.91 5.10 -12.99
CA ALA A 259 2.12 4.27 -12.08
C ALA A 259 2.56 2.80 -12.09
N TRP A 260 2.95 2.26 -13.25
CA TRP A 260 3.38 0.85 -13.33
C TRP A 260 4.73 0.63 -12.65
N GLU A 261 5.71 1.52 -12.83
CA GLU A 261 7.01 1.42 -12.15
C GLU A 261 6.86 1.53 -10.64
N ILE A 262 5.94 2.39 -10.17
CA ILE A 262 5.65 2.56 -8.74
C ILE A 262 4.97 1.31 -8.18
N ALA A 263 4.01 0.74 -8.90
CA ALA A 263 3.38 -0.51 -8.50
C ALA A 263 4.40 -1.65 -8.37
N GLU A 264 5.32 -1.76 -9.34
CA GLU A 264 6.41 -2.75 -9.30
C GLU A 264 7.37 -2.51 -8.15
N ALA A 265 7.68 -1.25 -7.83
CA ALA A 265 8.50 -0.90 -6.68
C ALA A 265 7.83 -1.35 -5.37
N VAL A 266 6.54 -1.09 -5.20
CA VAL A 266 5.78 -1.58 -4.03
C VAL A 266 5.78 -3.11 -3.98
N ARG A 267 5.54 -3.80 -5.10
CA ARG A 267 5.56 -5.27 -5.17
C ARG A 267 6.93 -5.83 -4.76
N CYS A 268 8.01 -5.22 -5.25
CA CYS A 268 9.37 -5.60 -4.89
C CYS A 268 9.63 -5.42 -3.39
N LEU A 269 9.24 -4.27 -2.82
CA LEU A 269 9.40 -4.00 -1.39
C LEU A 269 8.60 -5.01 -0.54
N VAL A 270 7.34 -5.28 -0.89
CA VAL A 270 6.48 -6.24 -0.19
C VAL A 270 7.06 -7.65 -0.24
N LYS A 271 7.59 -8.06 -1.40
CA LYS A 271 8.24 -9.36 -1.57
C LYS A 271 9.47 -9.48 -0.66
N ASP A 272 10.35 -8.48 -0.69
CA ASP A 272 11.56 -8.48 0.15
C ASP A 272 11.23 -8.58 1.65
N LEU A 273 10.11 -7.97 2.08
CA LEU A 273 9.67 -7.97 3.48
C LEU A 273 9.00 -9.28 3.92
N ARG A 274 8.40 -10.04 3.00
CA ARG A 274 7.62 -11.24 3.32
C ARG A 274 8.33 -12.57 3.00
N GLY A 275 9.42 -12.53 2.23
CA GLY A 275 10.19 -13.72 1.82
C GLY A 275 9.63 -14.37 0.57
#